data_AF-A0A6I4UMN8-F1
#
_entry.id   AF-A0A6I4UMN8-F1
#
_cell.length_a   1.000
_cell.length_b   1.000
_cell.length_c   1.000
_cell.angle_alpha   90.00
_cell.angle_beta   90.00
_cell.angle_gamma   90.00
#
_symmetry.space_group_name_H-M   'P 1'
#
loop_
_entity.id
_entity.type
_entity.pdbx_description
1 polymer ?
#
loop_
_entity_poly.entity_id
_entity_poly.type
_entity_poly.pdbx_seq_one_letter_code
_entity_poly.pdbx_strand_id
1 'polypeptide(L)'
;MAQAGALTEACVGFVVAILLSNYGRVPAVPSAVGRALGWLGLISYSLYLVHVPVGGRVVNLGKRFTSGEVEYLVLSLIALAVSLIVSIVIFLLVERPAQIIARRISFPRFLGSRKKVYL
;
A
#
# COMPACT_ATOMS: atom_id res chain seq x y z
N MET A 1 -1.07 27.79 -20.27
CA MET A 1 -1.14 27.00 -19.01
C MET A 1 -1.20 25.48 -19.23
N ALA A 2 -1.66 24.96 -20.39
CA ALA A 2 -1.72 23.50 -20.64
C ALA A 2 -0.35 22.81 -20.90
N GLN A 3 0.67 23.54 -21.37
CA GLN A 3 1.96 22.96 -21.77
C GLN A 3 2.90 22.68 -20.58
N ALA A 4 2.69 23.36 -19.45
CA ALA A 4 3.48 23.15 -18.23
C ALA A 4 3.19 21.79 -17.56
N GLY A 5 1.94 21.31 -17.63
CA GLY A 5 1.56 20.00 -17.09
C GLY A 5 2.22 18.83 -17.85
N ALA A 6 2.28 18.91 -19.18
CA ALA A 6 2.89 17.89 -20.02
C ALA A 6 4.40 17.70 -19.74
N LEU A 7 5.12 18.79 -19.45
CA LEU A 7 6.53 18.74 -19.07
C LEU A 7 6.72 18.11 -17.68
N THR A 8 5.83 18.38 -16.72
CA THR A 8 5.90 17.75 -15.40
C THR A 8 5.63 16.24 -15.46
N GLU A 9 4.67 15.80 -16.27
CA GLU A 9 4.36 14.38 -16.44
C GLU A 9 5.52 13.62 -17.12
N ALA A 10 6.14 14.24 -18.13
CA ALA A 10 7.31 13.67 -18.81
C ALA A 10 8.52 13.54 -17.87
N CYS A 11 8.80 14.55 -17.06
CA CYS A 11 9.89 14.52 -16.07
C CYS A 11 9.67 13.43 -15.02
N VAL A 12 8.44 13.31 -14.50
CA VAL A 12 8.09 12.25 -13.53
C VAL A 12 8.24 10.87 -14.15
N GLY A 13 7.74 10.68 -15.37
CA GLY A 13 7.88 9.43 -16.11
C GLY A 13 9.34 9.02 -16.34
N PHE A 14 10.20 9.98 -16.70
CA PHE A 14 11.62 9.74 -16.94
C PHE A 14 12.37 9.36 -15.64
N VAL A 15 12.07 10.04 -14.53
CA VAL A 15 12.62 9.71 -13.21
C VAL A 15 12.20 8.31 -12.76
N VAL A 16 10.92 7.96 -12.93
CA VAL A 16 10.41 6.61 -12.61
C VAL A 16 11.07 5.55 -13.49
N ALA A 17 11.24 5.81 -14.79
CA ALA A 17 11.91 4.88 -15.71
C ALA A 17 13.38 4.63 -15.34
N ILE A 18 14.11 5.68 -14.91
CA ILE A 18 15.49 5.57 -14.42
C ILE A 18 15.54 4.78 -13.11
N LEU A 19 14.62 5.04 -12.18
CA LEU A 19 14.55 4.31 -10.91
C LEU A 19 14.22 2.83 -11.12
N LEU A 20 13.29 2.50 -12.02
CA LEU A 20 12.93 1.13 -12.36
C LEU A 20 14.05 0.38 -13.10
N SER A 21 14.74 1.05 -14.03
CA SER A 21 15.88 0.45 -14.74
C SER A 21 17.05 0.10 -13.83
N ASN A 22 17.19 0.83 -12.70
CA ASN A 22 18.20 0.57 -11.68
C ASN A 22 17.71 -0.36 -10.55
N TYR A 23 16.44 -0.77 -10.55
CA TYR A 23 15.85 -1.61 -9.50
C TYR A 23 16.46 -3.02 -9.43
N GLY A 24 17.01 -3.52 -10.55
CA GLY A 24 17.77 -4.79 -10.58
C GLY A 24 19.23 -4.68 -10.11
N ARG A 25 19.73 -3.45 -9.87
CA ARG A 25 21.12 -3.15 -9.46
C ARG A 25 21.22 -2.50 -8.08
N VAL A 26 20.11 -2.21 -7.41
CA VAL A 26 20.15 -1.72 -6.03
C VAL A 26 20.79 -2.80 -5.15
N PRO A 27 21.88 -2.47 -4.42
CA PRO A 27 22.47 -3.40 -3.47
C PRO A 27 21.38 -3.83 -2.50
N ALA A 28 21.34 -5.13 -2.18
CA ALA A 28 20.35 -5.72 -1.30
C ALA A 28 20.12 -4.80 -0.08
N VAL A 29 18.92 -4.20 -0.02
CA VAL A 29 18.51 -3.40 1.13
C VAL A 29 18.78 -4.25 2.37
N PRO A 30 19.40 -3.71 3.43
CA PRO A 30 19.70 -4.47 4.63
C PRO A 30 18.44 -5.25 5.02
N SER A 31 18.58 -6.55 5.26
CA SER A 31 17.43 -7.46 5.38
C SER A 31 16.41 -7.03 6.44
N ALA A 32 16.82 -6.21 7.41
CA ALA A 32 15.94 -5.57 8.39
C ALA A 32 15.08 -4.43 7.79
N VAL A 33 15.68 -3.54 6.99
CA VAL A 33 14.99 -2.42 6.33
C VAL A 33 14.00 -2.95 5.29
N GLY A 34 14.41 -3.91 4.45
CA GLY A 34 13.50 -4.55 3.50
C GLY A 34 12.33 -5.28 4.17
N ARG A 35 12.57 -5.93 5.33
CA ARG A 35 11.50 -6.55 6.14
C ARG A 35 10.57 -5.51 6.76
N ALA A 36 11.12 -4.41 7.28
CA ALA A 36 10.34 -3.33 7.86
C ALA A 36 9.46 -2.65 6.79
N LEU A 37 10.02 -2.31 5.62
CA LEU A 37 9.27 -1.76 4.49
C LEU A 37 8.21 -2.73 3.97
N GLY A 38 8.53 -4.02 3.89
CA GLY A 38 7.55 -5.05 3.55
C GLY A 38 6.40 -5.10 4.56
N TRP A 39 6.73 -5.08 5.86
CA TRP A 39 5.72 -5.07 6.93
C TRP A 39 4.86 -3.80 6.92
N LEU A 40 5.47 -2.64 6.66
CA LEU A 40 4.77 -1.36 6.52
C LEU A 40 3.86 -1.35 5.28
N GLY A 41 4.31 -1.94 4.18
CA GLY A 41 3.53 -2.11 2.96
C GLY A 41 2.32 -3.05 3.13
N LEU A 42 2.44 -4.06 3.99
CA LEU A 42 1.31 -4.92 4.31
C LEU A 42 0.23 -4.18 5.11
N ILE A 43 0.62 -3.35 6.07
CA ILE A 43 -0.34 -2.54 6.84
C ILE A 43 -0.95 -1.43 5.99
N SER A 44 -0.17 -0.82 5.08
CA SER A 44 -0.67 0.25 4.21
C SER A 44 -1.78 -0.23 3.27
N TYR A 45 -1.74 -1.50 2.83
CA TYR A 45 -2.80 -2.08 2.02
C TYR A 45 -4.12 -2.21 2.78
N SER A 46 -4.09 -2.81 3.97
CA SER A 46 -5.26 -2.87 4.87
C SER A 46 -5.80 -1.46 5.17
N LEU A 47 -4.92 -0.49 5.44
CA LEU A 47 -5.32 0.89 5.71
C LEU A 47 -6.02 1.52 4.49
N TYR A 48 -5.46 1.33 3.29
CA TYR A 48 -6.03 1.85 2.06
C TYR A 48 -7.45 1.33 1.81
N LEU A 49 -7.71 0.05 2.06
CA LEU A 49 -9.04 -0.54 1.87
C LEU A 49 -10.08 0.01 2.85
N VAL A 50 -9.69 0.30 4.10
CA VAL A 50 -10.64 0.60 5.17
C VAL A 50 -10.79 2.09 5.46
N HIS A 51 -9.78 2.92 5.18
CA HIS A 51 -9.82 4.34 5.56
C HIS A 51 -10.96 5.12 4.87
N VAL A 52 -11.29 4.81 3.62
CA VAL A 52 -12.41 5.45 2.90
C VAL A 52 -13.76 5.07 3.52
N PRO A 53 -14.14 3.77 3.62
CA PRO A 53 -15.43 3.40 4.17
C PRO A 53 -15.54 3.68 5.67
N VAL A 54 -14.49 3.46 6.46
CA VAL A 54 -14.54 3.67 7.92
C VAL A 54 -14.45 5.15 8.24
N GLY A 55 -13.46 5.86 7.69
CA GLY A 55 -13.27 7.29 7.91
C GLY A 55 -14.47 8.10 7.42
N GLY A 56 -15.01 7.78 6.25
CA GLY A 56 -16.21 8.42 5.72
C GLY A 56 -17.43 8.23 6.62
N ARG A 57 -17.62 7.04 7.22
CA ARG A 57 -18.72 6.78 8.17
C ARG A 57 -18.54 7.56 9.47
N VAL A 58 -17.32 7.60 10.00
CA VAL A 58 -17.00 8.37 11.23
C VAL A 58 -17.25 9.87 11.01
N VAL A 59 -16.77 10.42 9.89
CA VAL A 59 -17.02 11.84 9.54
C VAL A 59 -18.51 12.09 9.34
N ASN A 60 -19.23 11.20 8.64
CA ASN A 60 -20.66 11.37 8.40
C ASN A 60 -21.49 11.35 9.70
N LEU A 61 -21.13 10.51 10.67
CA LEU A 61 -21.74 10.49 12.00
C LEU A 61 -21.37 11.75 12.81
N GLY A 62 -20.10 12.14 12.75
CA GLY A 62 -19.56 13.27 13.49
C GLY A 62 -20.03 14.64 12.99
N LYS A 63 -20.28 14.79 11.69
CA LYS A 63 -20.80 16.03 11.10
C LYS A 63 -22.15 16.45 11.69
N ARG A 64 -22.89 15.54 12.34
CA ARG A 64 -24.13 15.89 13.07
C ARG A 64 -23.89 16.63 14.38
N PHE A 65 -22.68 16.54 14.92
CA PHE A 65 -22.31 17.10 16.23
C PHE A 65 -21.28 18.22 16.14
N THR A 66 -20.81 18.55 14.93
CA THR A 66 -19.78 19.56 14.69
C THR A 66 -20.30 20.66 13.77
N SER A 67 -20.16 21.91 14.18
CA SER A 67 -20.63 23.11 13.47
C SER A 67 -19.49 24.05 13.09
N GLY A 68 -18.29 23.89 13.66
CA GLY A 68 -17.11 24.71 13.39
C GLY A 68 -15.99 24.02 12.61
N GLU A 69 -15.13 24.81 11.96
CA GLU A 69 -13.99 24.30 11.17
C GLU A 69 -12.93 23.56 12.01
N VAL A 70 -12.69 24.03 13.24
CA VAL A 70 -11.75 23.37 14.18
C VAL A 70 -12.29 22.00 14.60
N GLU A 71 -13.59 21.90 14.82
CA GLU A 71 -14.26 20.64 15.17
C GLU A 71 -14.19 19.64 14.01
N TYR A 72 -14.24 20.12 12.76
CA TYR A 72 -14.05 19.29 11.58
C TYR A 72 -12.63 18.71 11.48
N LEU A 73 -11.61 19.50 11.86
CA LEU A 73 -10.23 19.04 11.88
C LEU A 73 -10.02 17.98 12.97
N VAL A 74 -10.56 18.21 14.17
CA VAL A 74 -10.56 17.22 15.26
C VAL A 74 -11.29 15.95 14.84
N LEU A 75 -12.45 16.08 14.19
CA LEU A 75 -13.22 14.94 13.68
C LEU A 75 -12.43 14.14 12.63
N SER A 76 -11.68 14.81 11.77
CA SER A 76 -10.84 14.18 10.76
C SER A 76 -9.69 13.40 11.39
N LEU A 77 -9.06 13.94 12.44
CA LEU A 77 -8.03 13.24 13.21
C LEU A 77 -8.59 12.00 13.92
N ILE A 78 -9.81 12.11 14.49
CA ILE A 78 -10.51 10.97 15.09
C ILE A 78 -10.84 9.91 14.04
N ALA A 79 -11.37 10.32 12.89
CA ALA A 79 -11.69 9.41 11.78
C ALA A 79 -10.45 8.67 11.28
N LEU A 80 -9.30 9.36 11.21
CA LEU A 80 -8.02 8.75 10.88
C LEU A 80 -7.56 7.77 11.95
N ALA A 81 -7.62 8.14 13.23
CA ALA A 81 -7.26 7.26 14.34
C ALA A 81 -8.12 5.98 14.36
N VAL A 82 -9.44 6.12 14.20
CA VAL A 82 -10.38 4.98 14.13
C VAL A 82 -10.06 4.10 12.92
N SER A 83 -9.81 4.70 11.75
CA SER A 83 -9.42 3.96 10.54
C SER A 83 -8.12 3.18 10.73
N LEU A 84 -7.15 3.76 11.45
CA LEU A 84 -5.87 3.12 11.78
C LEU A 84 -6.08 1.91 12.69
N ILE A 85 -6.90 2.05 13.75
CA ILE A 85 -7.21 0.97 14.68
C ILE A 85 -7.92 -0.18 13.95
N VAL A 86 -8.94 0.13 13.16
CA VAL A 86 -9.70 -0.88 12.39
C VAL A 86 -8.81 -1.58 11.37
N SER A 87 -7.92 -0.85 10.71
CA SER A 87 -6.91 -1.43 9.81
C SER A 87 -6.02 -2.44 10.52
N ILE A 88 -5.50 -2.11 11.70
CA ILE A 88 -4.66 -3.01 12.49
C ILE A 88 -5.43 -4.28 12.88
N VAL A 89 -6.70 -4.14 13.28
CA VAL A 89 -7.55 -5.27 13.65
C VAL A 89 -7.77 -6.20 12.46
N ILE A 90 -8.11 -5.65 11.28
CA ILE A 90 -8.30 -6.44 10.04
C ILE A 90 -6.99 -7.10 9.60
N PHE A 91 -5.87 -6.39 9.69
CA PHE A 91 -4.55 -6.93 9.36
C PHE A 91 -4.22 -8.16 10.22
N LEU A 92 -4.51 -8.10 11.53
CA LEU A 92 -4.27 -9.22 12.44
C LEU A 92 -5.26 -10.38 12.23
N LEU A 93 -6.54 -10.09 12.01
CA LEU A 93 -7.61 -11.11 11.93
C LEU A 93 -7.76 -11.76 10.55
N VAL A 94 -7.44 -11.04 9.47
CA VAL A 94 -7.71 -11.49 8.09
C VAL A 94 -6.41 -11.63 7.30
N GLU A 95 -5.57 -10.61 7.31
CA GLU A 95 -4.43 -10.58 6.40
C GLU A 95 -3.30 -11.53 6.84
N ARG A 96 -2.97 -11.58 8.14
CA ARG A 96 -2.04 -12.57 8.67
C ARG A 96 -2.46 -14.02 8.40
N PRO A 97 -3.71 -14.46 8.68
CA PRO A 97 -4.11 -15.83 8.35
C PRO A 97 -4.14 -16.09 6.85
N ALA A 98 -4.59 -15.13 6.03
CA ALA A 98 -4.57 -15.26 4.57
C ALA A 98 -3.15 -15.49 4.03
N GLN A 99 -2.15 -14.77 4.54
CA GLN A 99 -0.74 -14.99 4.18
C GLN A 99 -0.18 -16.34 4.63
N ILE A 100 -0.65 -16.86 5.78
CA ILE A 100 -0.26 -18.20 6.23
C ILE A 100 -0.86 -19.27 5.31
N ILE A 101 -2.13 -19.11 4.93
CA ILE A 101 -2.81 -20.03 4.00
C ILE A 101 -2.17 -19.94 2.61
N ALA A 102 -1.92 -18.74 2.09
CA ALA A 102 -1.26 -18.52 0.79
C ALA A 102 0.11 -19.20 0.69
N ARG A 103 0.89 -19.20 1.78
CA ARG A 103 2.18 -19.90 1.85
C ARG A 103 2.04 -21.43 1.83
N ARG A 104 0.89 -21.97 2.23
CA ARG A 104 0.63 -23.43 2.17
C ARG A 104 0.21 -23.89 0.77
N ILE A 105 -0.31 -22.99 -0.06
CA ILE A 105 -0.60 -23.25 -1.47
C ILE A 105 0.69 -23.03 -2.27
N SER A 106 1.58 -24.02 -2.22
CA SER A 106 2.79 -24.02 -3.04
C SER A 106 2.38 -24.29 -4.49
N PHE A 107 2.39 -23.25 -5.33
CA PHE A 107 2.21 -23.45 -6.77
C PHE A 107 3.31 -24.36 -7.29
N PRO A 108 2.99 -25.39 -8.10
CA PRO A 108 4.01 -26.13 -8.82
C PRO A 108 4.79 -25.09 -9.64
N ARG A 109 6.08 -24.90 -9.35
CA ARG A 109 6.96 -24.17 -10.26
C ARG A 109 6.90 -24.94 -11.56
N PHE A 110 6.14 -24.42 -12.52
CA PHE A 110 6.16 -24.90 -13.89
C PHE A 110 7.55 -24.54 -14.41
N LEU A 111 8.51 -25.40 -14.08
CA LEU A 111 9.86 -25.38 -14.60
C LEU A 111 9.68 -25.59 -16.09
N GLY A 112 9.67 -24.47 -16.83
CA GLY A 112 9.81 -24.47 -18.27
C GLY A 112 11.09 -25.22 -18.58
N SER A 113 10.92 -26.49 -18.91
CA SER A 113 11.96 -27.40 -19.37
C SER A 113 12.63 -26.75 -20.57
N ARG A 114 13.76 -26.05 -20.33
CA ARG A 114 14.72 -25.74 -21.38
C ARG A 114 15.23 -27.08 -21.91
N LYS A 115 14.58 -27.62 -22.94
CA LYS A 115 15.22 -28.61 -23.81
C LYS A 115 16.45 -27.93 -24.41
N LYS A 116 17.62 -28.25 -23.89
CA LYS A 116 18.88 -28.08 -24.63
C LYS A 116 18.80 -28.99 -25.84
N VAL A 117 18.54 -28.42 -27.00
CA VAL A 117 18.73 -29.07 -28.30
C VAL A 117 20.24 -29.01 -28.57
N TYR A 118 20.92 -30.12 -28.30
CA TYR A 118 22.12 -30.47 -29.04
C TYR A 118 21.65 -31.44 -30.11
N LEU A 119 21.72 -31.04 -31.38
CA LEU A 119 22.00 -31.84 -32.57
C LEU A 119 22.17 -30.87 -33.73
#